data_AF-A0A1V6N4H4-F1
#
_entry.id   AF-A0A1V6N4H4-F1
#
_cell.length_a   1.000
_cell.length_b   1.000
_cell.length_c   1.000
_cell.angle_alpha   90.00
_cell.angle_beta   90.00
_cell.angle_gamma   90.00
#
_symmetry.space_group_name_H-M   'P 1'
#
loop_
_entity.id
_entity.type
_entity.pdbx_description
1 polymer ?
#
loop_
_entity_poly.entity_id
_entity_poly.type
_entity_poly.pdbx_seq_one_letter_code
_entity_poly.pdbx_strand_id
1 'polypeptide(L)'
;MKKTIAFIYNYVYNINMKNETRKKIEKYGKHIYIRESQRGWAIAIRPDNIFIDNHDKDAQLHIKLKGIHIPIKYKSLEEVGLVVELHLIKNKGINKEKLKGELL
;
A
#
# COMPACT_ATOMS: atom_id res chain seq x y z
N MET A 1 2.88 15.57 17.00
CA MET A 1 3.80 14.65 16.28
C MET A 1 3.96 13.25 16.89
N LYS A 2 3.35 12.90 18.05
CA LYS A 2 3.53 11.57 18.67
C LYS A 2 2.65 10.44 18.09
N LYS A 3 1.65 10.74 17.26
CA LYS A 3 0.76 9.72 16.64
C LYS A 3 1.32 9.09 15.36
N THR A 4 2.31 9.72 14.72
CA THR A 4 2.84 9.32 13.41
C THR A 4 3.73 8.06 13.49
N ILE A 5 4.43 7.87 14.61
CA ILE A 5 5.33 6.72 14.82
C ILE A 5 4.55 5.44 15.19
N ALA A 6 3.34 5.58 15.73
CA ALA A 6 2.50 4.44 16.11
C ALA A 6 2.06 3.56 14.92
N PHE A 7 2.12 4.09 13.68
CA PHE A 7 1.77 3.36 12.46
C PHE A 7 2.81 2.27 12.12
N ILE A 8 4.10 2.61 12.23
CA ILE A 8 5.23 1.70 11.95
C ILE A 8 5.54 0.82 13.19
N TYR A 9 5.43 1.37 14.40
CA TYR A 9 5.80 0.62 15.61
C TYR A 9 4.84 -0.54 15.95
N ASN A 10 3.54 -0.38 15.69
CA ASN A 10 2.58 -1.49 15.81
C ASN A 10 2.63 -2.50 14.65
N TYR A 11 3.32 -2.15 13.57
CA TYR A 11 3.43 -2.97 12.36
C TYR A 11 4.55 -4.01 12.48
N VAL A 12 5.68 -3.65 13.11
CA VAL A 12 6.87 -4.53 13.20
C VAL A 12 6.74 -5.63 14.27
N TYR A 13 6.00 -5.40 15.36
CA TYR A 13 6.06 -6.28 16.56
C TYR A 13 4.97 -7.37 16.68
N ASN A 14 4.08 -7.53 15.70
CA ASN A 14 3.00 -8.53 15.74
C ASN A 14 2.98 -9.46 14.51
N ILE A 15 4.15 -9.77 13.94
CA ILE A 15 4.26 -10.69 12.81
C ILE A 15 4.54 -12.09 13.33
N ASN A 16 3.51 -12.93 13.37
CA ASN A 16 3.66 -14.37 13.52
C ASN A 16 3.60 -14.99 12.10
N MET A 17 4.76 -15.39 11.55
CA MET A 17 4.97 -15.77 10.14
C MET A 17 4.14 -16.97 9.61
N LYS A 18 3.18 -17.48 10.37
CA LYS A 18 2.28 -18.58 9.97
C LYS A 18 0.90 -18.12 9.49
N ASN A 19 0.54 -16.85 9.66
CA ASN A 19 -0.82 -16.35 9.39
C ASN A 19 -0.85 -15.23 8.35
N GLU A 20 -1.91 -15.22 7.54
CA GLU A 20 -2.22 -14.13 6.63
C GLU A 20 -2.59 -12.87 7.43
N THR A 21 -1.81 -11.80 7.29
CA THR A 21 -2.13 -10.53 7.94
C THR A 21 -3.05 -9.72 7.03
N ARG A 22 -4.24 -9.36 7.52
CA ARG A 22 -5.19 -8.46 6.84
C ARG A 22 -5.44 -7.23 7.70
N LYS A 23 -5.23 -6.05 7.14
CA LYS A 23 -5.53 -4.78 7.80
C LYS A 23 -6.39 -3.90 6.90
N LYS A 24 -7.39 -3.25 7.48
CA LYS A 24 -8.20 -2.22 6.83
C LYS A 24 -7.94 -0.88 7.52
N ILE A 25 -7.69 0.15 6.72
CA ILE A 25 -7.49 1.52 7.19
C ILE A 25 -8.45 2.42 6.43
N GLU A 26 -9.11 3.33 7.13
CA GLU A 26 -9.94 4.37 6.53
C GLU A 26 -9.28 5.72 6.72
N LYS A 27 -9.02 6.44 5.62
CA LYS A 27 -8.34 7.74 5.66
C LYS A 27 -8.76 8.61 4.49
N TYR A 28 -9.17 9.84 4.77
CA TYR A 28 -9.64 10.81 3.75
C TYR A 28 -10.69 10.23 2.77
N GLY A 29 -11.66 9.48 3.30
CA GLY A 29 -12.72 8.85 2.51
C GLY A 29 -12.26 7.66 1.66
N LYS A 30 -11.06 7.14 1.88
CA LYS A 30 -10.50 5.97 1.18
C LYS A 30 -10.43 4.77 2.11
N HIS A 31 -10.70 3.58 1.55
CA HIS A 31 -10.47 2.30 2.22
C HIS A 31 -9.20 1.67 1.68
N ILE A 32 -8.22 1.44 2.55
CA ILE A 32 -6.92 0.87 2.22
C ILE A 32 -6.87 -0.50 2.87
N TYR A 33 -6.72 -1.54 2.06
CA TYR A 33 -6.60 -2.91 2.50
C TYR A 33 -5.17 -3.36 2.30
N ILE A 34 -4.52 -3.80 3.36
CA ILE A 34 -3.17 -4.33 3.32
C ILE A 34 -3.24 -5.81 3.62
N ARG A 35 -2.60 -6.61 2.77
CA ARG A 35 -2.48 -8.06 2.90
C ARG A 35 -1.02 -8.43 2.83
N GLU A 36 -0.59 -9.33 3.70
CA GLU A 36 0.72 -9.97 3.62
C GLU A 36 0.60 -11.47 3.86
N SER A 37 1.36 -12.24 3.08
CA SER A 37 1.35 -13.69 3.06
C SER A 37 2.74 -14.22 2.72
N GLN A 38 2.93 -15.54 2.83
CA GLN A 38 4.15 -16.21 2.35
C GLN A 38 4.42 -15.99 0.85
N ARG A 39 3.38 -15.67 0.06
CA ARG A 39 3.51 -15.38 -1.37
C ARG A 39 3.84 -13.91 -1.65
N GLY A 40 4.03 -13.06 -0.65
CA GLY A 40 4.18 -11.61 -0.83
C GLY A 40 3.02 -10.81 -0.25
N TRP A 41 2.94 -9.54 -0.66
CA TRP A 41 2.05 -8.53 -0.09
C TRP A 41 1.23 -7.79 -1.16
N ALA A 42 0.15 -7.15 -0.71
CA ALA A 42 -0.69 -6.29 -1.53
C ALA A 42 -1.30 -5.13 -0.73
N ILE A 43 -1.44 -3.98 -1.39
CA ILE A 43 -2.16 -2.79 -0.94
C ILE A 43 -3.26 -2.50 -1.96
N ALA A 44 -4.52 -2.56 -1.53
CA ALA A 44 -5.68 -2.18 -2.34
C ALA A 44 -6.30 -0.88 -1.83
N ILE A 45 -6.55 0.08 -2.72
CA ILE A 45 -7.17 1.36 -2.39
C ILE A 45 -8.51 1.51 -3.11
N ARG A 46 -9.60 1.60 -2.34
CA ARG A 46 -10.98 1.76 -2.81
C ARG A 46 -11.53 3.13 -2.41
N PRO A 47 -12.47 3.73 -3.19
CA PRO A 47 -13.08 3.20 -4.43
C PRO A 47 -12.23 3.42 -5.69
N ASP A 48 -11.02 3.97 -5.56
CA ASP A 48 -10.18 4.37 -6.70
C ASP A 48 -9.67 3.22 -7.58
N ASN A 49 -9.84 1.97 -7.14
CA ASN A 49 -9.45 0.74 -7.83
C ASN A 49 -7.96 0.72 -8.18
N ILE A 50 -7.13 1.10 -7.20
CA ILE A 50 -5.68 0.97 -7.26
C ILE A 50 -5.29 -0.30 -6.49
N PHE A 51 -4.37 -1.06 -7.07
CA PHE A 51 -3.77 -2.22 -6.43
C PHE A 51 -2.25 -2.12 -6.56
N ILE A 52 -1.52 -2.45 -5.52
CA ILE A 52 -0.06 -2.52 -5.55
C ILE A 52 0.33 -3.83 -4.89
N ASP A 53 1.08 -4.70 -5.57
CA ASP A 53 1.42 -6.01 -5.05
C ASP A 53 2.78 -6.51 -5.55
N ASN A 54 3.25 -7.62 -4.98
CA ASN A 54 4.45 -8.33 -5.44
C ASN A 54 4.29 -9.87 -5.45
N HIS A 55 3.05 -10.37 -5.56
CA HIS A 55 2.75 -11.77 -5.30
C HIS A 55 3.42 -12.77 -6.27
N ASP A 56 3.52 -12.42 -7.56
CA ASP A 56 4.07 -13.30 -8.59
C ASP A 56 5.38 -12.78 -9.21
N LYS A 57 5.72 -11.51 -8.98
CA LYS A 57 6.80 -10.75 -9.65
C LYS A 57 7.32 -9.62 -8.76
N ASP A 58 8.30 -8.86 -9.26
CA ASP A 58 8.67 -7.57 -8.71
C ASP A 58 7.44 -6.67 -8.49
N ALA A 59 7.53 -5.79 -7.50
CA ALA A 59 6.42 -4.95 -7.07
C ALA A 59 5.83 -4.13 -8.24
N GLN A 60 4.50 -4.15 -8.34
CA GLN A 60 3.76 -3.59 -9.47
C GLN A 60 2.58 -2.75 -9.00
N LEU A 61 2.35 -1.65 -9.71
CA LEU A 61 1.17 -0.80 -9.59
C LEU A 61 0.16 -1.16 -10.68
N HIS A 62 -1.08 -1.38 -10.26
CA HIS A 62 -2.23 -1.63 -11.11
C HIS A 62 -3.22 -0.49 -10.96
N ILE A 63 -3.46 0.23 -12.06
CA ILE A 63 -4.51 1.24 -12.14
C ILE A 63 -5.57 0.68 -13.10
N LYS A 64 -6.67 0.13 -12.53
CA LYS A 64 -7.76 -0.65 -13.17
C LYS A 64 -7.55 -2.18 -13.20
N LEU A 65 -8.67 -2.94 -13.11
CA LEU A 65 -8.75 -4.40 -12.96
C LEU A 65 -8.25 -5.25 -14.15
N LYS A 66 -8.13 -4.67 -15.35
CA LYS A 66 -7.59 -5.31 -16.57
C LYS A 66 -6.49 -4.44 -17.19
N GLY A 67 -5.62 -3.92 -16.33
CA GLY A 67 -4.69 -2.83 -16.66
C GLY A 67 -3.26 -3.27 -16.90
N ILE A 68 -2.46 -2.29 -17.35
CA ILE A 68 -1.01 -2.37 -17.51
C ILE A 68 -0.37 -2.59 -16.14
N HIS A 69 0.51 -3.58 -16.04
CA HIS A 69 1.36 -3.78 -14.86
C HIS A 69 2.52 -2.79 -14.96
N ILE A 70 2.58 -1.85 -14.02
CA ILE A 70 3.62 -0.83 -14.00
C ILE A 70 4.60 -1.21 -12.89
N PRO A 71 5.84 -1.63 -13.20
CA PRO A 71 6.86 -1.85 -12.17
C PRO A 71 7.06 -0.58 -11.34
N ILE A 72 7.23 -0.73 -10.03
CA ILE A 72 7.53 0.38 -9.12
C ILE A 72 8.93 0.23 -8.53
N LYS A 73 9.53 1.34 -8.09
CA LYS A 73 10.93 1.33 -7.60
C LYS A 73 11.10 0.69 -6.22
N TYR A 74 10.04 0.69 -5.41
CA TYR A 74 10.06 0.18 -4.03
C TYR A 74 9.70 -1.30 -3.99
N LYS A 75 10.38 -2.06 -3.12
CA LYS A 75 10.25 -3.53 -3.09
C LYS A 75 9.52 -4.05 -1.85
N SER A 76 9.56 -3.28 -0.77
CA SER A 76 8.98 -3.70 0.51
C SER A 76 7.60 -3.09 0.75
N LEU A 77 6.78 -3.79 1.54
CA LEU A 77 5.45 -3.34 1.91
C LEU A 77 5.52 -2.03 2.71
N GLU A 78 6.56 -1.87 3.51
CA GLU A 78 6.79 -0.72 4.38
C GLU A 78 7.05 0.55 3.58
N GLU A 79 7.94 0.47 2.58
CA GLU A 79 8.27 1.60 1.71
C GLU A 79 7.05 2.06 0.93
N VAL A 80 6.34 1.11 0.32
CA VAL A 80 5.15 1.40 -0.49
C VAL A 80 4.02 1.94 0.39
N GLY A 81 3.81 1.33 1.56
CA GLY A 81 2.84 1.78 2.56
C GLY A 81 3.12 3.23 3.00
N LEU A 82 4.38 3.56 3.24
CA LEU A 82 4.80 4.92 3.60
C LEU A 82 4.53 5.92 2.46
N VAL A 83 4.86 5.57 1.22
CA VAL A 83 4.60 6.44 0.05
C VAL A 83 3.09 6.69 -0.10
N VAL A 84 2.27 5.64 -0.01
CA VAL A 84 0.81 5.77 -0.06
C VAL A 84 0.28 6.64 1.08
N GLU A 85 0.80 6.47 2.29
CA GLU A 85 0.39 7.28 3.43
C GLU A 85 0.76 8.75 3.25
N LEU A 86 1.99 9.05 2.87
CA LEU A 86 2.46 10.41 2.62
C LEU A 86 1.65 11.08 1.50
N HIS A 87 1.36 10.34 0.43
CA HIS A 87 0.50 10.80 -0.64
C HIS A 87 -0.88 11.21 -0.13
N LEU A 88 -1.53 10.33 0.63
CA LEU A 88 -2.85 10.57 1.21
C LEU A 88 -2.85 11.82 2.11
N ILE A 89 -1.83 11.98 2.95
CA ILE A 89 -1.68 13.13 3.84
C ILE A 89 -1.52 14.43 3.04
N LYS A 90 -0.62 14.42 2.05
CA LYS A 90 -0.28 15.59 1.23
C LYS A 90 -1.45 16.04 0.36
N ASN A 91 -2.18 15.10 -0.22
CA ASN A 91 -3.25 15.40 -1.19
C ASN A 91 -4.67 15.34 -0.58
N LYS A 92 -4.80 15.01 0.71
CA LYS A 92 -6.09 14.81 1.39
C LYS A 92 -7.02 13.83 0.65
N GLY A 93 -6.43 12.80 0.06
CA GLY A 93 -7.11 11.87 -0.84
C GLY A 93 -6.11 11.19 -1.79
N ILE A 94 -6.62 10.60 -2.87
CA ILE A 94 -5.80 9.95 -3.91
C ILE A 94 -5.87 10.75 -5.21
N ASN A 95 -4.70 11.18 -5.68
CA ASN A 95 -4.47 11.63 -7.04
C ASN A 95 -3.64 10.55 -7.76
N LYS A 96 -4.26 9.83 -8.71
CA LYS A 96 -3.67 8.64 -9.33
C LYS A 96 -2.38 8.93 -10.10
N GLU A 97 -2.32 10.04 -10.81
CA GLU A 97 -1.17 10.42 -11.63
C GLU A 97 0.03 10.78 -10.76
N LYS A 98 -0.21 11.56 -9.69
CA LYS A 98 0.82 11.89 -8.71
C LYS A 98 1.31 10.66 -7.96
N LEU A 99 0.40 9.79 -7.51
CA LEU A 99 0.78 8.55 -6.82
C LEU A 99 1.63 7.65 -7.72
N LYS A 100 1.24 7.52 -9.00
CA LYS A 100 2.05 6.80 -9.99
C LYS A 100 3.46 7.40 -10.09
N GLY A 101 3.58 8.72 -10.20
CA GLY A 101 4.88 9.39 -10.26
C GLY A 101 5.72 9.24 -8.99
N GLU A 102 5.09 9.12 -7.82
CA GLU A 102 5.80 8.93 -6.55
C GLU A 102 6.32 7.49 -6.39
N LEU A 103 5.63 6.51 -6.98
CA LEU A 103 5.97 5.08 -6.96
C LEU A 103 6.97 4.66 -8.05
N LEU A 104 7.08 5.43 -9.14
CA LEU A 104 8.10 5.28 -10.18
C LEU A 104 9.42 5.93 -9.78
#